data_AF-A0A7C0U584-F1
#
_entry.id   AF-A0A7C0U584-F1
#
_cell.length_a   1.000
_cell.length_b   1.000
_cell.length_c   1.000
_cell.angle_alpha   90.00
_cell.angle_beta   90.00
_cell.angle_gamma   90.00
#
_symmetry.space_group_name_H-M   'P 1'
#
loop_
_entity.id
_entity.type
_entity.pdbx_description
1 polymer ?
#
loop_
_entity_poly.entity_id
_entity_poly.type
_entity_poly.pdbx_seq_one_letter_code
_entity_poly.pdbx_strand_id
1 'polypeptide(L)'
;MFVEVENLPFPTAPVAAEGILTISERDPLRVKIFALSAVISIVWSALTFGVPTPIGGSIGIRQGLLSFIDITPWLSKFMPGAIMGVTFEPFPYTFGFILPGLKYVLSMLVASYAIWFFGNWLVLRIKAPMFSDIQKIYTPTMTTGLLQYWSYNFVWASFLMGAALGVTIILVIRGWKFLAKAIVSLSKLKSIGQSGYLPLSFIMMLWIGGVIGYATLIMLLVPDFPKIILILFLVLLPFLNALLNARGLGEVGFGVSIPYPKQLMILVSGYNGTDIWYAPIYPFGYGMGNVAAQYTYTIKVAKLTETNPLDYFKALFFIIPITWIMSFIVTSLFWQMAPIPSQVYPATTTIWPESMTRFVFFMKNFRHIYKFELIGIGFVIMSILTLLSSILPIPLQVMAMMWGFNLMPYHANALAIGWLIGKILFEKKFGKEKWNTYKNVVLAGVTCGYGVVAAVAATILLISRALWHTVASY
;
A
#
# COMPACT_ATOMS: atom_id res chain seq x y z
N MET A 1 -3.96 -8.55 -19.55
CA MET A 1 -3.80 -9.88 -18.91
C MET A 1 -4.86 -10.10 -17.82
N PHE A 2 -4.75 -9.46 -16.66
CA PHE A 2 -5.60 -9.75 -15.50
C PHE A 2 -7.09 -9.44 -15.66
N VAL A 3 -7.44 -8.39 -16.41
CA VAL A 3 -8.85 -7.98 -16.62
C VAL A 3 -9.58 -8.85 -17.64
N GLU A 4 -8.92 -9.21 -18.74
CA GLU A 4 -9.58 -9.86 -19.89
C GLU A 4 -9.22 -11.33 -20.06
N VAL A 5 -7.96 -11.70 -19.81
CA VAL A 5 -7.47 -13.06 -20.08
C VAL A 5 -7.70 -13.95 -18.86
N GLU A 6 -7.32 -13.47 -17.68
CA GLU A 6 -7.55 -14.19 -16.42
C GLU A 6 -8.91 -13.87 -15.79
N ASN A 7 -9.54 -12.76 -16.20
CA ASN A 7 -10.81 -12.27 -15.67
C ASN A 7 -10.90 -12.31 -14.14
N LEU A 8 -9.90 -11.70 -13.48
CA LEU A 8 -9.87 -11.62 -12.02
C LEU A 8 -11.07 -10.81 -11.47
N PRO A 9 -11.50 -11.08 -10.22
CA PRO A 9 -12.72 -10.47 -9.67
C PRO A 9 -12.61 -8.97 -9.40
N PHE A 10 -11.43 -8.46 -9.04
CA PHE A 10 -11.19 -7.08 -8.56
C PHE A 10 -12.21 -6.62 -7.51
N PRO A 11 -12.19 -7.18 -6.29
CA PRO A 11 -13.25 -7.00 -5.29
C PRO A 11 -13.55 -5.53 -4.91
N THR A 12 -12.55 -4.64 -5.01
CA THR A 12 -12.66 -3.21 -4.69
C THR A 12 -13.09 -2.35 -5.88
N ALA A 13 -12.92 -2.81 -7.13
CA ALA A 13 -13.29 -2.04 -8.32
C ALA A 13 -14.80 -1.71 -8.39
N PRO A 14 -15.73 -2.63 -8.02
CA PRO A 14 -17.14 -2.31 -7.90
C PRO A 14 -17.44 -1.17 -6.92
N VAL A 15 -16.65 -1.00 -5.85
CA VAL A 15 -16.85 0.10 -4.89
C VAL A 15 -16.55 1.46 -5.54
N ALA A 16 -15.44 1.52 -6.29
CA ALA A 16 -15.09 2.72 -7.05
C ALA A 16 -16.13 3.02 -8.15
N ALA A 17 -16.57 1.99 -8.87
CA ALA A 17 -17.60 2.12 -9.90
C ALA A 17 -18.94 2.59 -9.33
N GLU A 18 -19.41 2.00 -8.23
CA GLU A 18 -20.65 2.43 -7.55
C GLU A 18 -20.56 3.87 -7.04
N GLY A 19 -19.39 4.31 -6.58
CA GLY A 19 -19.16 5.71 -6.23
C GLY A 19 -19.36 6.66 -7.41
N ILE A 20 -18.87 6.29 -8.59
CA ILE A 20 -19.04 7.06 -9.83
C ILE A 20 -20.51 7.05 -10.25
N LEU A 21 -21.12 5.86 -10.37
CA LEU A 21 -22.49 5.66 -10.83
C LEU A 21 -23.52 6.34 -9.92
N THR A 22 -23.34 6.27 -8.60
CA THR A 22 -24.25 6.92 -7.64
C THR A 22 -24.28 8.44 -7.84
N ILE A 23 -23.15 9.06 -8.17
CA ILE A 23 -23.06 10.51 -8.38
C ILE A 23 -23.56 10.90 -9.78
N SER A 24 -23.26 10.09 -10.80
CA SER A 24 -23.62 10.38 -12.20
C SER A 24 -25.08 10.07 -12.52
N GLU A 25 -25.56 8.88 -12.16
CA GLU A 25 -26.92 8.41 -12.48
C GLU A 25 -27.96 8.92 -11.47
N ARG A 26 -27.53 9.21 -10.23
CA ARG A 26 -28.38 9.73 -9.15
C ARG A 26 -29.63 8.88 -8.85
N ASP A 27 -29.49 7.55 -8.90
CA ASP A 27 -30.56 6.64 -8.44
C ASP A 27 -30.99 7.00 -7.00
N PRO A 28 -32.26 7.32 -6.74
CA PRO A 28 -32.70 7.84 -5.45
C PRO A 28 -32.38 6.93 -4.27
N LEU A 29 -32.47 5.60 -4.47
CA LEU A 29 -32.23 4.63 -3.41
C LEU A 29 -30.74 4.47 -3.12
N ARG A 30 -29.90 4.39 -4.16
CA ARG A 30 -28.43 4.38 -4.00
C ARG A 30 -27.92 5.65 -3.34
N VAL A 31 -28.40 6.82 -3.79
CA VAL A 31 -28.04 8.12 -3.18
C VAL A 31 -28.44 8.17 -1.71
N LYS A 32 -29.64 7.68 -1.35
CA LYS A 32 -30.08 7.62 0.05
C LYS A 32 -29.18 6.72 0.90
N ILE A 33 -28.83 5.52 0.40
CA ILE A 33 -27.95 4.59 1.12
C ILE A 33 -26.54 5.16 1.26
N PHE A 34 -26.02 5.76 0.19
CA PHE A 34 -24.72 6.43 0.18
C PHE A 34 -24.69 7.57 1.20
N ALA A 35 -25.66 8.48 1.16
CA ALA A 35 -25.74 9.63 2.07
C ALA A 35 -25.88 9.20 3.53
N LEU A 36 -26.74 8.21 3.83
CA LEU A 36 -26.89 7.68 5.18
C LEU A 36 -25.57 7.08 5.70
N SER A 37 -24.90 6.29 4.86
CA SER A 37 -23.62 5.67 5.20
C SER A 37 -22.52 6.72 5.40
N ALA A 38 -22.53 7.79 4.59
CA ALA A 38 -21.62 8.92 4.73
C ALA A 38 -21.86 9.69 6.04
N VAL A 39 -23.12 9.98 6.40
CA VAL A 39 -23.46 10.67 7.66
C VAL A 39 -23.05 9.84 8.87
N ILE A 40 -23.36 8.53 8.88
CA ILE A 40 -22.93 7.62 9.96
C ILE A 40 -21.39 7.63 10.09
N SER A 41 -20.70 7.57 8.95
CA SER A 41 -19.23 7.63 8.92
C SER A 41 -18.69 8.98 9.38
N ILE A 42 -19.33 10.10 9.05
CA ILE A 42 -18.94 11.44 9.52
C ILE A 42 -19.06 11.50 11.04
N VAL A 43 -20.20 11.09 11.61
CA VAL A 43 -20.42 11.11 13.06
C VAL A 43 -19.42 10.21 13.77
N TRP A 44 -19.25 8.97 13.29
CA TRP A 44 -18.33 8.02 13.91
C TRP A 44 -16.87 8.45 13.76
N SER A 45 -16.50 8.96 12.58
CA SER A 45 -15.17 9.51 12.35
C SER A 45 -14.97 10.74 13.22
N ALA A 46 -15.91 11.66 13.38
CA ALA A 46 -15.72 12.80 14.30
C ALA A 46 -15.39 12.37 15.75
N LEU A 47 -15.91 11.22 16.21
CA LEU A 47 -15.61 10.65 17.54
C LEU A 47 -14.27 9.90 17.60
N THR A 48 -13.91 9.19 16.53
CA THR A 48 -12.78 8.24 16.49
C THR A 48 -11.57 8.78 15.73
N PHE A 49 -11.74 9.83 14.94
CA PHE A 49 -10.72 10.45 14.11
C PHE A 49 -9.71 11.11 15.02
N GLY A 50 -8.47 10.63 14.90
CA GLY A 50 -7.38 10.95 15.81
C GLY A 50 -6.62 9.72 16.31
N VAL A 51 -6.53 8.64 15.56
CA VAL A 51 -5.33 7.80 15.73
C VAL A 51 -4.11 8.66 15.32
N PRO A 52 -2.93 8.46 15.91
CA PRO A 52 -1.67 8.72 15.25
C PRO A 52 -1.54 7.81 14.01
N THR A 53 -2.44 7.95 13.03
CA THR A 53 -2.15 7.48 11.68
C THR A 53 -0.94 8.28 11.18
N PRO A 54 -0.10 7.74 10.30
CA PRO A 54 0.98 8.52 9.69
C PRO A 54 0.46 9.86 9.14
N ILE A 55 -0.79 9.87 8.64
CA ILE A 55 -1.51 11.05 8.18
C ILE A 55 -1.89 11.96 9.37
N GLY A 56 -2.61 11.46 10.38
CA GLY A 56 -3.03 12.18 11.60
C GLY A 56 -1.87 12.81 12.38
N GLY A 57 -0.78 12.04 12.56
CA GLY A 57 0.46 12.51 13.18
C GLY A 57 1.20 13.56 12.34
N SER A 58 1.21 13.42 11.01
CA SER A 58 1.80 14.42 10.10
C SER A 58 1.02 15.74 10.09
N ILE A 59 -0.29 15.69 10.37
CA ILE A 59 -1.17 16.85 10.59
C ILE A 59 -1.33 17.17 12.07
N GLY A 60 -0.45 16.71 12.97
CA GLY A 60 -0.44 17.13 14.38
C GLY A 60 -1.66 16.73 15.24
N ILE A 61 -2.58 15.92 14.72
CA ILE A 61 -3.72 15.36 15.48
C ILE A 61 -3.22 14.09 16.18
N ARG A 62 -2.90 14.23 17.47
CA ARG A 62 -2.21 13.18 18.22
C ARG A 62 -3.13 12.16 18.89
N GLN A 63 -4.40 12.49 19.14
CA GLN A 63 -5.36 11.57 19.77
C GLN A 63 -6.81 12.01 19.55
N GLY A 64 -7.66 11.10 19.10
CA GLY A 64 -9.12 11.18 19.13
C GLY A 64 -9.62 10.59 20.44
N LEU A 65 -10.86 10.88 20.82
CA LEU A 65 -11.42 10.51 22.13
C LEU A 65 -11.40 9.00 22.39
N LEU A 66 -11.62 8.17 21.36
CA LEU A 66 -11.62 6.71 21.46
C LEU A 66 -11.24 6.06 20.12
N SER A 67 -9.98 6.19 19.72
CA SER A 67 -9.53 5.76 18.38
C SER A 67 -8.89 4.37 18.35
N PHE A 68 -8.07 4.07 19.36
CA PHE A 68 -7.34 2.81 19.48
C PHE A 68 -7.05 2.48 20.95
N ILE A 69 -7.28 1.23 21.34
CA ILE A 69 -6.84 0.70 22.64
C ILE A 69 -5.63 -0.20 22.40
N ASP A 70 -4.49 0.19 22.95
CA ASP A 70 -3.26 -0.59 22.91
C ASP A 70 -3.22 -1.62 24.05
N ILE A 71 -3.24 -2.91 23.70
CA ILE A 71 -3.21 -4.01 24.66
C ILE A 71 -1.76 -4.56 24.79
N THR A 72 -0.87 -4.20 23.86
CA THR A 72 0.49 -4.73 23.76
C THR A 72 1.32 -4.56 25.05
N PRO A 73 1.37 -3.39 25.72
CA PRO A 73 2.15 -3.23 26.94
C PRO A 73 1.63 -4.06 28.12
N TRP A 74 0.33 -4.35 28.16
CA TRP A 74 -0.26 -5.21 29.20
C TRP A 74 0.00 -6.69 28.88
N LEU A 75 -0.14 -7.07 27.62
CA LEU A 75 0.07 -8.43 27.13
C LEU A 75 1.53 -8.89 27.28
N SER A 76 2.49 -7.97 27.27
CA SER A 76 3.93 -8.26 27.42
C SER A 76 4.27 -9.05 28.68
N LYS A 77 3.45 -8.98 29.74
CA LYS A 77 3.58 -9.77 30.97
C LYS A 77 3.44 -11.27 30.74
N PHE A 78 2.63 -11.67 29.77
CA PHE A 78 2.32 -13.07 29.46
C PHE A 78 3.01 -13.52 28.17
N MET A 79 2.96 -12.67 27.14
CA MET A 79 3.52 -12.92 25.82
C MET A 79 4.39 -11.75 25.38
N PRO A 80 5.66 -11.67 25.84
CA PRO A 80 6.60 -10.65 25.42
C PRO A 80 6.70 -10.59 23.89
N GLY A 81 6.57 -9.41 23.30
CA GLY A 81 6.64 -9.21 21.85
C GLY A 81 5.32 -9.34 21.09
N ALA A 82 4.27 -9.95 21.65
CA ALA A 82 3.01 -10.08 20.95
C ALA A 82 2.32 -8.72 20.78
N ILE A 83 1.97 -8.34 19.54
CA ILE A 83 1.22 -7.12 19.25
C ILE A 83 -0.28 -7.41 19.28
N MET A 84 -1.03 -6.62 20.06
CA MET A 84 -2.49 -6.73 20.12
C MET A 84 -3.12 -5.38 20.47
N GLY A 85 -4.34 -5.16 19.97
CA GLY A 85 -5.11 -3.96 20.29
C GLY A 85 -6.54 -4.05 19.75
N VAL A 86 -7.27 -2.95 19.90
CA VAL A 86 -8.61 -2.78 19.33
C VAL A 86 -8.67 -1.44 18.63
N THR A 87 -8.95 -1.44 17.33
CA THR A 87 -9.21 -0.22 16.57
C THR A 87 -10.70 0.05 16.52
N PHE A 88 -11.06 1.33 16.66
CA PHE A 88 -12.43 1.82 16.49
C PHE A 88 -12.60 2.54 15.16
N GLU A 89 -11.57 2.57 14.29
CA GLU A 89 -11.71 3.14 12.96
C GLU A 89 -12.74 2.33 12.14
N PRO A 90 -13.66 2.98 11.40
CA PRO A 90 -14.74 2.28 10.70
C PRO A 90 -14.24 1.50 9.49
N PHE A 91 -13.13 1.95 8.88
CA PHE A 91 -12.67 1.46 7.57
C PHE A 91 -12.30 -0.03 7.57
N PRO A 92 -11.49 -0.57 8.50
CA PRO A 92 -11.19 -2.01 8.51
C PRO A 92 -12.44 -2.89 8.63
N TYR A 93 -13.46 -2.46 9.40
CA TYR A 93 -14.71 -3.22 9.53
C TYR A 93 -15.52 -3.21 8.23
N THR A 94 -15.68 -2.05 7.61
CA THR A 94 -16.52 -1.93 6.41
C THR A 94 -15.87 -2.56 5.18
N PHE A 95 -14.53 -2.59 5.11
CA PHE A 95 -13.82 -3.38 4.10
C PHE A 95 -14.05 -4.88 4.24
N GLY A 96 -14.31 -5.37 5.45
CA GLY A 96 -14.70 -6.76 5.68
C GLY A 96 -15.94 -7.17 4.88
N PHE A 97 -16.87 -6.24 4.60
CA PHE A 97 -18.12 -6.52 3.88
C PHE A 97 -17.93 -6.94 2.42
N ILE A 98 -16.86 -6.46 1.79
CA ILE A 98 -16.62 -6.65 0.35
C ILE A 98 -15.66 -7.81 0.06
N LEU A 99 -15.06 -8.41 1.08
CA LEU A 99 -14.12 -9.51 0.88
C LEU A 99 -14.82 -10.72 0.24
N PRO A 100 -14.22 -11.37 -0.79
CA PRO A 100 -14.92 -12.35 -1.61
C PRO A 100 -15.40 -13.59 -0.86
N GLY A 101 -14.76 -13.95 0.25
CA GLY A 101 -15.16 -15.10 1.05
C GLY A 101 -14.25 -15.35 2.25
N LEU A 102 -14.64 -16.35 3.05
CA LEU A 102 -13.99 -16.72 4.31
C LEU A 102 -12.50 -17.04 4.14
N LYS A 103 -12.14 -17.73 3.04
CA LYS A 103 -10.75 -18.08 2.71
C LYS A 103 -9.82 -16.86 2.71
N TYR A 104 -10.26 -15.71 2.18
CA TYR A 104 -9.46 -14.49 2.14
C TYR A 104 -9.29 -13.88 3.53
N VAL A 105 -10.38 -13.80 4.29
CA VAL A 105 -10.39 -13.27 5.66
C VAL A 105 -9.50 -14.09 6.59
N LEU A 106 -9.67 -15.42 6.58
CA LEU A 106 -8.85 -16.33 7.38
C LEU A 106 -7.38 -16.24 7.00
N SER A 107 -7.07 -16.10 5.71
CA SER A 107 -5.69 -15.93 5.24
C SER A 107 -5.05 -14.66 5.77
N MET A 108 -5.78 -13.54 5.72
CA MET A 108 -5.31 -12.27 6.28
C MET A 108 -5.08 -12.37 7.79
N LEU A 109 -6.04 -12.97 8.50
CA LEU A 109 -6.00 -13.13 9.96
C LEU A 109 -4.83 -14.03 10.39
N VAL A 110 -4.72 -15.21 9.81
CA VAL A 110 -3.65 -16.18 10.11
C VAL A 110 -2.28 -15.57 9.82
N ALA A 111 -2.11 -14.91 8.67
CA ALA A 111 -0.86 -14.26 8.31
C ALA A 111 -0.50 -13.11 9.27
N SER A 112 -1.48 -12.29 9.65
CA SER A 112 -1.30 -11.20 10.62
C SER A 112 -0.83 -11.72 11.98
N TYR A 113 -1.51 -12.73 12.53
CA TYR A 113 -1.14 -13.33 13.81
C TYR A 113 0.20 -14.07 13.74
N ALA A 114 0.50 -14.74 12.62
CA ALA A 114 1.76 -15.44 12.42
C ALA A 114 2.97 -14.50 12.51
N ILE A 115 2.87 -13.27 11.98
CA ILE A 115 3.95 -12.28 11.99
C ILE A 115 3.96 -11.49 13.32
N TRP A 116 2.85 -10.82 13.62
CA TRP A 116 2.85 -9.75 14.62
C TRP A 116 2.57 -10.22 16.04
N PHE A 117 1.84 -11.33 16.18
CA PHE A 117 1.48 -11.88 17.49
C PHE A 117 2.44 -13.02 17.87
N PHE A 118 2.34 -14.16 17.18
CA PHE A 118 3.15 -15.34 17.47
C PHE A 118 4.59 -15.17 17.00
N GLY A 119 4.80 -14.62 15.80
CA GLY A 119 6.12 -14.42 15.23
C GLY A 119 6.99 -13.55 16.14
N ASN A 120 6.51 -12.37 16.52
CA ASN A 120 7.25 -11.51 17.43
C ASN A 120 7.54 -12.17 18.78
N TRP A 121 6.56 -12.89 19.35
CA TRP A 121 6.76 -13.63 20.59
C TRP A 121 7.83 -14.73 20.48
N LEU A 122 7.85 -15.45 19.35
CA LEU A 122 8.85 -16.49 19.08
C LEU A 122 10.24 -15.91 18.82
N VAL A 123 10.33 -14.82 18.06
CA VAL A 123 11.58 -14.12 17.73
C VAL A 123 12.34 -13.70 19.00
N LEU A 124 11.64 -13.32 20.06
CA LEU A 124 12.27 -12.97 21.33
C LEU A 124 12.78 -14.18 22.14
N ARG A 125 12.38 -15.41 21.78
CA ARG A 125 12.74 -16.65 22.49
C ARG A 125 13.76 -17.49 21.75
N ILE A 126 13.78 -17.43 20.42
CA ILE A 126 14.69 -18.20 19.59
C ILE A 126 16.08 -17.58 19.67
N LYS A 127 17.06 -18.35 20.17
CA LYS A 127 18.47 -17.94 20.20
C LYS A 127 19.11 -18.13 18.82
N ALA A 128 18.83 -17.22 17.89
CA ALA A 128 19.45 -17.17 16.58
C ALA A 128 20.08 -15.78 16.33
N PRO A 129 21.27 -15.69 15.71
CA PRO A 129 21.94 -14.41 15.46
C PRO A 129 21.07 -13.39 14.72
N MET A 130 20.23 -13.87 13.78
CA MET A 130 19.30 -13.04 13.00
C MET A 130 18.26 -12.30 13.85
N PHE A 131 18.00 -12.72 15.10
CA PHE A 131 17.05 -12.08 16.01
C PHE A 131 17.70 -11.25 17.12
N SER A 132 19.02 -11.20 17.18
CA SER A 132 19.73 -10.57 18.31
C SER A 132 19.46 -9.06 18.46
N ASP A 133 19.28 -8.33 17.35
CA ASP A 133 19.10 -6.88 17.38
C ASP A 133 17.76 -6.48 18.04
N ILE A 134 16.68 -7.17 17.67
CA ILE A 134 15.36 -6.93 18.26
C ILE A 134 15.32 -7.38 19.72
N GLN A 135 16.02 -8.46 20.07
CA GLN A 135 16.11 -8.94 21.46
C GLN A 135 16.83 -7.94 22.38
N LYS A 136 17.83 -7.21 21.88
CA LYS A 136 18.55 -6.18 22.65
C LYS A 136 17.73 -4.91 22.85
N ILE A 137 16.90 -4.55 21.86
CA ILE A 137 16.14 -3.30 21.85
C ILE A 137 14.80 -3.45 22.57
N TYR A 138 14.23 -4.66 22.57
CA TYR A 138 12.91 -4.92 23.13
C TYR A 138 12.81 -4.53 24.61
N THR A 139 11.75 -3.79 24.94
CA THR A 139 11.34 -3.54 26.33
C THR A 139 9.86 -3.89 26.53
N PRO A 140 9.45 -4.41 27.69
CA PRO A 140 8.05 -4.79 27.93
C PRO A 140 7.03 -3.63 27.85
N THR A 141 7.50 -2.39 27.95
CA THR A 141 6.68 -1.16 27.90
C THR A 141 6.47 -0.62 26.49
N MET A 142 7.05 -1.26 25.45
CA MET A 142 6.85 -0.82 24.07
C MET A 142 5.38 -0.88 23.68
N THR A 143 4.88 0.24 23.15
CA THR A 143 3.56 0.31 22.51
C THR A 143 3.56 -0.46 21.19
N THR A 144 2.37 -0.76 20.70
CA THR A 144 2.14 -1.40 19.40
C THR A 144 2.97 -0.76 18.28
N GLY A 145 2.96 0.58 18.17
CA GLY A 145 3.67 1.29 17.10
C GLY A 145 5.19 1.16 17.19
N LEU A 146 5.75 1.24 18.41
CA LEU A 146 7.20 1.13 18.61
C LEU A 146 7.70 -0.31 18.38
N LEU A 147 6.95 -1.28 18.90
CA LEU A 147 7.28 -2.69 18.73
C LEU A 147 7.16 -3.12 17.27
N GLN A 148 6.11 -2.66 16.57
CA GLN A 148 5.97 -2.89 15.14
C GLN A 148 7.14 -2.27 14.37
N TYR A 149 7.49 -1.00 14.65
CA TYR A 149 8.58 -0.33 13.95
C TYR A 149 9.89 -1.13 14.07
N TRP A 150 10.27 -1.55 15.27
CA TRP A 150 11.52 -2.28 15.47
C TRP A 150 11.48 -3.71 14.93
N SER A 151 10.42 -4.46 15.21
CA SER A 151 10.28 -5.83 14.70
C SER A 151 10.18 -5.88 13.18
N TYR A 152 9.49 -4.91 12.56
CA TYR A 152 9.43 -4.79 11.12
C TYR A 152 10.82 -4.56 10.53
N ASN A 153 11.57 -3.56 11.01
CA ASN A 153 12.87 -3.25 10.43
C ASN A 153 13.90 -4.37 10.66
N PHE A 154 14.03 -4.91 11.87
CA PHE A 154 15.10 -5.87 12.18
C PHE A 154 14.80 -7.33 11.80
N VAL A 155 13.53 -7.66 11.53
CA VAL A 155 13.10 -9.03 11.24
C VAL A 155 12.21 -9.10 10.01
N TRP A 156 11.02 -8.50 10.07
CA TRP A 156 9.98 -8.81 9.09
C TRP A 156 10.20 -8.18 7.72
N ALA A 157 10.87 -7.03 7.61
CA ALA A 157 11.18 -6.41 6.32
C ALA A 157 11.97 -7.37 5.43
N SER A 158 13.00 -8.01 5.98
CA SER A 158 13.79 -9.03 5.29
C SER A 158 12.95 -10.25 4.90
N PHE A 159 12.16 -10.78 5.83
CA PHE A 159 11.25 -11.90 5.56
C PHE A 159 10.25 -11.56 4.44
N LEU A 160 9.65 -10.36 4.48
CA LEU A 160 8.63 -9.91 3.54
C LEU A 160 9.18 -9.61 2.14
N MET A 161 10.45 -9.17 2.03
CA MET A 161 11.15 -9.11 0.75
C MET A 161 11.22 -10.51 0.12
N GLY A 162 11.72 -11.48 0.88
CA GLY A 162 11.81 -12.86 0.46
C GLY A 162 10.46 -13.42 0.04
N ALA A 163 9.46 -13.26 0.90
CA ALA A 163 8.09 -13.67 0.67
C ALA A 163 7.53 -13.12 -0.65
N ALA A 164 7.65 -11.81 -0.88
CA ALA A 164 7.15 -11.16 -2.07
C ALA A 164 7.87 -11.66 -3.34
N LEU A 165 9.19 -11.84 -3.29
CA LEU A 165 9.96 -12.42 -4.39
C LEU A 165 9.55 -13.87 -4.68
N GLY A 166 9.38 -14.68 -3.63
CA GLY A 166 8.99 -16.09 -3.74
C GLY A 166 7.63 -16.27 -4.40
N VAL A 167 6.62 -15.53 -3.91
CA VAL A 167 5.30 -15.49 -4.56
C VAL A 167 5.46 -15.06 -6.01
N THR A 168 6.10 -13.92 -6.28
CA THR A 168 6.16 -13.34 -7.63
C THR A 168 6.84 -14.26 -8.64
N ILE A 169 7.96 -14.90 -8.26
CA ILE A 169 8.68 -15.82 -9.15
C ILE A 169 7.80 -17.02 -9.52
N ILE A 170 7.13 -17.64 -8.55
CA ILE A 170 6.20 -18.75 -8.83
C ILE A 170 5.01 -18.27 -9.69
N LEU A 171 4.50 -17.07 -9.44
CA LEU A 171 3.41 -16.50 -10.26
C LEU A 171 3.84 -16.28 -11.70
N VAL A 172 5.06 -15.78 -11.95
CA VAL A 172 5.59 -15.60 -13.31
C VAL A 172 5.81 -16.95 -13.98
N ILE A 173 6.45 -17.90 -13.31
CA ILE A 173 6.70 -19.24 -13.84
C ILE A 173 5.40 -19.92 -14.25
N ARG A 174 4.32 -19.78 -13.47
CA ARG A 174 3.04 -20.44 -13.77
C ARG A 174 2.17 -19.62 -14.73
N GLY A 175 2.25 -18.30 -14.65
CA GLY A 175 1.48 -17.34 -15.43
C GLY A 175 2.08 -17.02 -16.80
N TRP A 176 3.25 -17.58 -17.14
CA TRP A 176 4.00 -17.21 -18.35
C TRP A 176 3.17 -17.34 -19.64
N LYS A 177 2.31 -18.36 -19.74
CA LYS A 177 1.43 -18.56 -20.91
C LYS A 177 0.39 -17.44 -21.04
N PHE A 178 -0.18 -17.00 -19.93
CA PHE A 178 -1.14 -15.89 -19.90
C PHE A 178 -0.47 -14.56 -20.23
N LEU A 179 0.75 -14.36 -19.73
CA LEU A 179 1.57 -13.19 -20.05
C LEU A 179 1.93 -13.15 -21.54
N ALA A 180 2.43 -14.25 -22.09
CA ALA A 180 2.76 -14.38 -23.50
C ALA A 180 1.52 -14.14 -24.38
N LYS A 181 0.38 -14.76 -24.04
CA LYS A 181 -0.88 -14.56 -24.76
C LYS A 181 -1.34 -13.11 -24.70
N ALA A 182 -1.24 -12.45 -23.54
CA ALA A 182 -1.61 -11.05 -23.41
C ALA A 182 -0.72 -10.11 -24.25
N ILE A 183 0.58 -10.35 -24.29
CA ILE A 183 1.51 -9.58 -25.15
C ILE A 183 1.18 -9.79 -26.62
N VAL A 184 0.93 -11.03 -27.05
CA VAL A 184 0.55 -11.36 -28.43
C VAL A 184 -0.81 -10.76 -28.81
N SER A 185 -1.79 -10.76 -27.89
CA SER A 185 -3.08 -10.11 -28.13
C SER A 185 -2.92 -8.59 -28.27
N LEU A 186 -2.09 -7.97 -27.42
CA LEU A 186 -1.85 -6.52 -27.45
C LEU A 186 -1.01 -6.10 -28.67
N SER A 187 -0.10 -6.94 -29.16
CA SER A 187 0.69 -6.67 -30.37
C SER A 187 -0.15 -6.75 -31.66
N LYS A 188 -1.24 -7.51 -31.65
CA LYS A 188 -2.19 -7.59 -32.76
C LYS A 188 -3.12 -6.36 -32.86
N LEU A 189 -3.22 -5.55 -31.79
CA LEU A 189 -3.97 -4.30 -31.82
C LEU A 189 -3.16 -3.25 -32.58
N LYS A 190 -3.42 -3.16 -33.90
CA LYS A 190 -2.69 -2.27 -34.83
C LYS A 190 -3.13 -0.80 -34.77
N SER A 191 -4.23 -0.46 -34.10
CA SER A 191 -4.80 0.90 -34.10
C SER A 191 -5.37 1.30 -32.74
N ILE A 192 -5.15 2.57 -32.36
CA ILE A 192 -5.82 3.24 -31.24
C ILE A 192 -7.30 3.36 -31.61
N GLY A 193 -8.16 2.47 -31.12
CA GLY A 193 -9.61 2.66 -31.29
C GLY A 193 -10.51 1.45 -31.05
N GLN A 194 -10.11 0.24 -31.43
CA GLN A 194 -11.06 -0.90 -31.43
C GLN A 194 -11.32 -1.53 -30.05
N SER A 195 -10.47 -1.28 -29.05
CA SER A 195 -10.55 -1.96 -27.74
C SER A 195 -10.39 -1.01 -26.54
N GLY A 196 -10.18 0.29 -26.77
CA GLY A 196 -9.95 1.25 -25.68
C GLY A 196 -8.59 1.10 -24.98
N TYR A 197 -7.60 0.44 -25.63
CA TYR A 197 -6.23 0.30 -25.11
C TYR A 197 -5.21 1.12 -25.92
N LEU A 198 -4.11 1.50 -25.27
CA LEU A 198 -2.94 2.06 -25.94
C LEU A 198 -2.19 0.97 -26.73
N PRO A 199 -1.63 1.27 -27.92
CA PRO A 199 -0.91 0.29 -28.73
C PRO A 199 0.39 -0.11 -28.04
N LEU A 200 0.78 -1.39 -28.21
CA LEU A 200 1.96 -1.96 -27.54
C LEU A 200 3.23 -1.18 -27.86
N SER A 201 3.42 -0.75 -29.11
CA SER A 201 4.60 0.02 -29.54
C SER A 201 4.75 1.32 -28.75
N PHE A 202 3.66 2.05 -28.53
CA PHE A 202 3.67 3.28 -27.74
C PHE A 202 3.97 3.02 -26.26
N ILE A 203 3.38 1.97 -25.68
CA ILE A 203 3.68 1.55 -24.30
C ILE A 203 5.16 1.19 -24.15
N MET A 204 5.71 0.40 -25.08
CA MET A 204 7.12 0.00 -25.08
C MET A 204 8.04 1.20 -25.26
N MET A 205 7.69 2.15 -26.13
CA MET A 205 8.45 3.39 -26.32
C MET A 205 8.52 4.20 -25.02
N LEU A 206 7.40 4.41 -24.34
CA LEU A 206 7.36 5.12 -23.06
C LEU A 206 8.16 4.39 -21.97
N TRP A 207 8.03 3.07 -21.89
CA TRP A 207 8.72 2.28 -20.88
C TRP A 207 10.23 2.23 -21.13
N ILE A 208 10.67 1.87 -22.34
CA ILE A 208 12.10 1.82 -22.70
C ILE A 208 12.72 3.21 -22.60
N GLY A 209 12.04 4.25 -23.12
CA GLY A 209 12.51 5.63 -23.04
C GLY A 209 12.68 6.10 -21.60
N GLY A 210 11.71 5.78 -20.73
CA GLY A 210 11.79 6.06 -19.30
C GLY A 210 12.93 5.31 -18.60
N VAL A 211 13.09 4.01 -18.88
CA VAL A 211 14.18 3.18 -18.33
C VAL A 211 15.55 3.70 -18.76
N ILE A 212 15.74 4.00 -20.05
CA ILE A 212 17.01 4.52 -20.57
C ILE A 212 17.32 5.88 -19.95
N GLY A 213 16.36 6.81 -19.98
CA GLY A 213 16.56 8.15 -19.41
C GLY A 213 16.90 8.08 -17.91
N TYR A 214 16.21 7.20 -17.19
CA TYR A 214 16.43 7.04 -15.76
C TYR A 214 17.74 6.33 -15.43
N ALA A 215 18.08 5.24 -16.13
CA ALA A 215 19.35 4.55 -15.97
C ALA A 215 20.53 5.49 -16.29
N THR A 216 20.42 6.29 -17.36
CA THR A 216 21.42 7.30 -17.73
C THR A 216 21.60 8.33 -16.61
N LEU A 217 20.51 8.87 -16.07
CA LEU A 217 20.58 9.81 -14.95
C LEU A 217 21.31 9.20 -13.74
N ILE A 218 20.99 7.97 -13.35
CA ILE A 218 21.65 7.32 -12.21
C ILE A 218 23.12 7.02 -12.50
N MET A 219 23.47 6.57 -13.72
CA MET A 219 24.86 6.33 -14.10
C MET A 219 25.71 7.61 -14.14
N LEU A 220 25.10 8.76 -14.39
CA LEU A 220 25.77 10.06 -14.30
C LEU A 220 25.97 10.52 -12.86
N LEU A 221 25.00 10.24 -11.97
CA LEU A 221 25.06 10.65 -10.56
C LEU A 221 25.93 9.73 -9.70
N VAL A 222 25.99 8.43 -10.04
CA VAL A 222 26.69 7.38 -9.27
C VAL A 222 27.44 6.46 -10.24
N PRO A 223 28.56 6.92 -10.82
CA PRO A 223 29.26 6.21 -11.89
C PRO A 223 29.89 4.89 -11.42
N ASP A 224 30.23 4.79 -10.13
CA ASP A 224 30.90 3.63 -9.53
C ASP A 224 29.94 2.47 -9.20
N PHE A 225 28.62 2.69 -9.27
CA PHE A 225 27.66 1.64 -8.97
C PHE A 225 27.62 0.58 -10.08
N PRO A 226 27.52 -0.73 -9.75
CA PRO A 226 27.50 -1.80 -10.76
C PRO A 226 26.38 -1.65 -11.79
N LYS A 227 26.74 -1.29 -13.02
CA LYS A 227 25.82 -0.96 -14.12
C LYS A 227 24.85 -2.09 -14.47
N ILE A 228 25.33 -3.33 -14.47
CA ILE A 228 24.51 -4.52 -14.76
C ILE A 228 23.42 -4.69 -13.70
N ILE A 229 23.78 -4.51 -12.43
CA ILE A 229 22.83 -4.65 -11.32
C ILE A 229 21.82 -3.51 -11.36
N LEU A 230 22.26 -2.28 -11.65
CA LEU A 230 21.36 -1.15 -11.85
C LEU A 230 20.33 -1.43 -12.94
N ILE A 231 20.76 -1.81 -14.15
CA ILE A 231 19.84 -2.09 -15.27
C ILE A 231 18.88 -3.24 -14.90
N LEU A 232 19.41 -4.32 -14.32
CA LEU A 232 18.60 -5.45 -13.90
C LEU A 232 17.49 -5.00 -12.94
N PHE A 233 17.83 -4.21 -11.92
CA PHE A 233 16.85 -3.75 -10.94
C PHE A 233 15.90 -2.70 -11.50
N LEU A 234 16.34 -1.81 -12.40
CA LEU A 234 15.46 -0.83 -13.05
C LEU A 234 14.43 -1.47 -14.01
N VAL A 235 14.72 -2.65 -14.55
CA VAL A 235 13.85 -3.36 -15.49
C VAL A 235 13.06 -4.46 -14.81
N LEU A 236 13.77 -5.44 -14.22
CA LEU A 236 13.18 -6.68 -13.72
C LEU A 236 12.30 -6.42 -12.49
N LEU A 237 12.81 -5.70 -11.50
CA LEU A 237 12.13 -5.59 -10.22
C LEU A 237 10.81 -4.78 -10.31
N PRO A 238 10.74 -3.62 -11.00
CA PRO A 238 9.49 -2.94 -11.29
C PRO A 238 8.50 -3.78 -12.07
N PHE A 239 8.96 -4.58 -13.03
CA PHE A 239 8.09 -5.47 -13.80
C PHE A 239 7.48 -6.57 -12.93
N LEU A 240 8.30 -7.25 -12.13
CA LEU A 240 7.86 -8.25 -11.16
C LEU A 240 6.90 -7.64 -10.14
N ASN A 241 7.23 -6.47 -9.60
CA ASN A 241 6.39 -5.77 -8.64
C ASN A 241 5.06 -5.31 -9.24
N ALA A 242 5.03 -4.85 -10.49
CA ALA A 242 3.79 -4.52 -11.20
C ALA A 242 2.87 -5.73 -11.35
N LEU A 243 3.42 -6.90 -11.70
CA LEU A 243 2.64 -8.15 -11.79
C LEU A 243 2.08 -8.59 -10.45
N LEU A 244 2.91 -8.58 -9.40
CA LEU A 244 2.50 -8.91 -8.04
C LEU A 244 1.37 -7.98 -7.56
N ASN A 245 1.56 -6.67 -7.75
CA ASN A 245 0.62 -5.66 -7.28
C ASN A 245 -0.72 -5.73 -8.01
N ALA A 246 -0.69 -5.84 -9.35
CA ALA A 246 -1.90 -5.95 -10.17
C ALA A 246 -2.70 -7.21 -9.85
N ARG A 247 -2.02 -8.34 -9.58
CA ARG A 247 -2.69 -9.57 -9.14
C ARG A 247 -3.25 -9.43 -7.72
N GLY A 248 -2.54 -8.76 -6.81
CA GLY A 248 -3.06 -8.40 -5.48
C GLY A 248 -4.39 -7.65 -5.55
N LEU A 249 -4.42 -6.57 -6.34
CA LEU A 249 -5.63 -5.80 -6.61
C LEU A 249 -6.73 -6.66 -7.25
N GLY A 250 -6.36 -7.54 -8.18
CA GLY A 250 -7.28 -8.41 -8.89
C GLY A 250 -7.92 -9.51 -8.03
N GLU A 251 -7.16 -10.19 -7.17
CA GLU A 251 -7.67 -11.33 -6.41
C GLU A 251 -8.29 -10.93 -5.06
N VAL A 252 -7.68 -9.96 -4.38
CA VAL A 252 -7.99 -9.63 -2.98
C VAL A 252 -8.55 -8.22 -2.84
N GLY A 253 -8.27 -7.34 -3.81
CA GLY A 253 -8.69 -5.93 -3.79
C GLY A 253 -7.61 -4.97 -3.28
N PHE A 254 -6.45 -5.49 -2.84
CA PHE A 254 -5.34 -4.71 -2.29
C PHE A 254 -4.02 -5.04 -3.01
N GLY A 255 -3.25 -4.01 -3.35
CA GLY A 255 -1.96 -4.18 -4.00
C GLY A 255 -0.91 -4.75 -3.04
N VAL A 256 -0.24 -5.82 -3.43
CA VAL A 256 0.92 -6.36 -2.72
C VAL A 256 2.18 -5.88 -3.44
N SER A 257 3.17 -5.40 -2.70
CA SER A 257 4.44 -4.92 -3.27
C SER A 257 5.64 -5.57 -2.60
N ILE A 258 6.78 -5.52 -3.30
CA ILE A 258 8.09 -5.93 -2.78
C ILE A 258 8.61 -4.79 -1.88
N PRO A 259 8.81 -5.02 -0.57
CA PRO A 259 9.29 -3.94 0.30
C PRO A 259 10.75 -3.58 -0.02
N TYR A 260 11.08 -2.29 0.11
CA TYR A 260 12.45 -1.75 0.04
C TYR A 260 13.32 -2.23 -1.16
N PRO A 261 12.85 -2.02 -2.40
CA PRO A 261 13.55 -2.47 -3.61
C PRO A 261 14.94 -1.85 -3.79
N LYS A 262 15.11 -0.58 -3.41
CA LYS A 262 16.40 0.13 -3.46
C LYS A 262 17.42 -0.56 -2.55
N GLN A 263 17.00 -0.90 -1.35
CA GLN A 263 17.82 -1.55 -0.33
C GLN A 263 18.20 -2.97 -0.77
N LEU A 264 17.27 -3.72 -1.38
CA LEU A 264 17.58 -5.01 -1.98
C LEU A 264 18.64 -4.88 -3.10
N MET A 265 18.55 -3.86 -3.96
CA MET A 265 19.53 -3.60 -5.00
C MET A 265 20.93 -3.34 -4.44
N ILE A 266 21.03 -2.50 -3.41
CA ILE A 266 22.29 -2.19 -2.72
C ILE A 266 22.86 -3.44 -2.03
N LEU A 267 21.98 -4.26 -1.45
CA LEU A 267 22.37 -5.47 -0.74
C LEU A 267 22.96 -6.51 -1.70
N VAL A 268 22.29 -6.74 -2.83
CA VAL A 268 22.73 -7.69 -3.87
C VAL A 268 23.99 -7.20 -4.60
N SER A 269 24.17 -5.89 -4.74
CA SER A 269 25.37 -5.36 -5.38
C SER A 269 26.64 -5.43 -4.53
N GLY A 270 26.51 -5.64 -3.22
CA GLY A 270 27.64 -5.58 -2.30
C GLY A 270 28.30 -4.20 -2.23
N TYR A 271 27.64 -3.19 -2.77
CA TYR A 271 28.18 -1.84 -2.91
C TYR A 271 28.15 -1.11 -1.57
N ASN A 272 29.29 -0.53 -1.18
CA ASN A 272 29.49 0.09 0.14
C ASN A 272 29.59 1.61 0.11
N GLY A 273 29.54 2.23 -1.08
CA GLY A 273 29.55 3.68 -1.22
C GLY A 273 28.28 4.32 -0.65
N THR A 274 28.41 5.54 -0.10
CA THR A 274 27.29 6.30 0.45
C THR A 274 26.50 7.05 -0.62
N ASP A 275 27.12 7.35 -1.76
CA ASP A 275 26.55 8.03 -2.93
C ASP A 275 25.25 7.37 -3.47
N ILE A 276 25.19 6.04 -3.52
CA ILE A 276 23.97 5.33 -3.95
C ILE A 276 22.74 5.63 -3.06
N TRP A 277 22.97 5.98 -1.79
CA TRP A 277 21.89 6.33 -0.88
C TRP A 277 21.24 7.67 -1.26
N TYR A 278 21.99 8.57 -1.86
CA TYR A 278 21.53 9.87 -2.36
C TYR A 278 20.99 9.81 -3.79
N ALA A 279 21.30 8.76 -4.55
CA ALA A 279 20.72 8.56 -5.87
C ALA A 279 19.18 8.51 -5.82
N PRO A 280 18.50 9.20 -6.74
CA PRO A 280 17.03 9.29 -6.77
C PRO A 280 16.43 8.00 -7.33
N ILE A 281 16.67 6.86 -6.66
CA ILE A 281 16.18 5.52 -7.02
C ILE A 281 14.80 5.30 -6.37
N TYR A 282 13.78 5.09 -7.19
CA TYR A 282 12.37 4.99 -6.84
C TYR A 282 11.84 6.08 -5.89
N PRO A 283 12.04 7.38 -6.21
CA PRO A 283 11.62 8.46 -5.35
C PRO A 283 10.11 8.38 -5.12
N PHE A 284 9.69 8.41 -3.85
CA PHE A 284 8.28 8.26 -3.45
C PHE A 284 7.58 7.01 -4.02
N GLY A 285 8.33 5.96 -4.38
CA GLY A 285 7.79 4.73 -4.98
C GLY A 285 7.48 4.82 -6.48
N TYR A 286 7.74 5.96 -7.13
CA TYR A 286 7.63 6.08 -8.59
C TYR A 286 8.67 5.22 -9.30
N GLY A 287 8.32 4.67 -10.47
CA GLY A 287 9.21 3.78 -11.22
C GLY A 287 9.28 2.34 -10.70
N MET A 288 8.60 2.01 -9.59
CA MET A 288 8.58 0.66 -9.01
C MET A 288 7.46 -0.24 -9.58
N GLY A 289 6.68 0.22 -10.57
CA GLY A 289 5.60 -0.57 -11.17
C GLY A 289 4.26 -0.58 -10.42
N ASN A 290 4.18 -0.02 -9.19
CA ASN A 290 2.91 0.11 -8.46
C ASN A 290 1.85 0.92 -9.26
N VAL A 291 2.30 1.96 -9.96
CA VAL A 291 1.43 2.79 -10.81
C VAL A 291 0.84 1.99 -11.98
N ALA A 292 1.59 1.01 -12.52
CA ALA A 292 1.10 0.16 -13.61
C ALA A 292 -0.08 -0.74 -13.16
N ALA A 293 -0.05 -1.20 -11.90
CA ALA A 293 -1.16 -1.94 -11.31
C ALA A 293 -2.41 -1.06 -11.13
N GLN A 294 -2.23 0.22 -10.78
CA GLN A 294 -3.32 1.19 -10.73
C GLN A 294 -3.95 1.42 -12.10
N TYR A 295 -3.16 1.50 -13.19
CA TYR A 295 -3.74 1.58 -14.54
C TYR A 295 -4.58 0.35 -14.88
N THR A 296 -4.16 -0.84 -14.46
CA THR A 296 -4.95 -2.07 -14.63
C THR A 296 -6.28 -2.01 -13.85
N TYR A 297 -6.24 -1.52 -12.62
CA TYR A 297 -7.42 -1.30 -11.79
C TYR A 297 -8.38 -0.27 -12.42
N THR A 298 -7.87 0.87 -12.88
CA THR A 298 -8.66 1.90 -13.56
C THR A 298 -9.33 1.38 -14.81
N ILE A 299 -8.66 0.55 -15.61
CA ILE A 299 -9.27 -0.10 -16.78
C ILE A 299 -10.45 -0.99 -16.37
N LYS A 300 -10.34 -1.72 -15.24
CA LYS A 300 -11.47 -2.52 -14.72
C LYS A 300 -12.63 -1.62 -14.29
N VAL A 301 -12.36 -0.53 -13.58
CA VAL A 301 -13.38 0.45 -13.18
C VAL A 301 -14.05 1.06 -14.41
N ALA A 302 -13.27 1.47 -15.41
CA ALA A 302 -13.79 2.03 -16.65
C ALA A 302 -14.81 1.10 -17.32
N LYS A 303 -14.47 -0.21 -17.42
CA LYS A 303 -15.40 -1.23 -17.93
C LYS A 303 -16.65 -1.41 -17.09
N LEU A 304 -16.56 -1.31 -15.77
CA LEU A 304 -17.73 -1.39 -14.87
C LEU A 304 -18.63 -0.15 -14.99
N THR A 305 -18.07 0.99 -15.36
CA THR A 305 -18.80 2.25 -15.59
C THR A 305 -19.17 2.46 -17.06
N GLU A 306 -18.94 1.47 -17.92
CA GLU A 306 -19.16 1.55 -19.38
C GLU A 306 -18.45 2.74 -20.05
N THR A 307 -17.31 3.17 -19.49
CA THR A 307 -16.48 4.24 -20.04
C THR A 307 -15.31 3.69 -20.84
N ASN A 308 -14.85 4.47 -21.83
CA ASN A 308 -13.69 4.09 -22.64
C ASN A 308 -12.39 4.29 -21.84
N PRO A 309 -11.57 3.24 -21.60
CA PRO A 309 -10.33 3.40 -20.86
C PRO A 309 -9.33 4.36 -21.52
N LEU A 310 -9.40 4.59 -22.83
CA LEU A 310 -8.56 5.58 -23.51
C LEU A 310 -8.81 7.00 -23.02
N ASP A 311 -10.02 7.35 -22.60
CA ASP A 311 -10.33 8.71 -22.18
C ASP A 311 -9.61 9.08 -20.88
N TYR A 312 -9.42 8.09 -19.98
CA TYR A 312 -8.55 8.25 -18.82
C TYR A 312 -7.10 8.55 -19.22
N PHE A 313 -6.55 7.82 -20.19
CA PHE A 313 -5.17 8.06 -20.64
C PHE A 313 -5.02 9.40 -21.36
N LYS A 314 -6.00 9.83 -22.17
CA LYS A 314 -6.01 11.18 -22.78
C LYS A 314 -5.99 12.25 -21.70
N ALA A 315 -6.85 12.13 -20.68
CA ALA A 315 -6.87 13.07 -19.56
C ALA A 315 -5.53 13.09 -18.81
N LEU A 316 -4.92 11.92 -18.59
CA LEU A 316 -3.60 11.81 -17.96
C LEU A 316 -2.53 12.55 -18.77
N PHE A 317 -2.45 12.32 -20.09
CA PHE A 317 -1.47 13.01 -20.95
C PHE A 317 -1.72 14.51 -21.07
N PHE A 318 -2.97 14.95 -20.96
CA PHE A 318 -3.32 16.38 -20.92
C PHE A 318 -2.91 17.03 -19.59
N ILE A 319 -3.11 16.34 -18.47
CA ILE A 319 -2.84 16.87 -17.13
C ILE A 319 -1.33 16.89 -16.80
N ILE A 320 -0.53 15.98 -17.32
CA ILE A 320 0.91 15.88 -17.00
C ILE A 320 1.68 17.20 -17.27
N PRO A 321 1.63 17.80 -18.48
CA PRO A 321 2.34 19.06 -18.76
C PRO A 321 1.86 20.20 -17.87
N ILE A 322 0.55 20.30 -17.65
CA ILE A 322 -0.06 21.31 -16.77
C ILE A 322 0.47 21.13 -15.35
N THR A 323 0.52 19.91 -14.85
CA THR A 323 1.02 19.58 -13.51
C THR A 323 2.48 19.98 -13.36
N TRP A 324 3.32 19.73 -14.37
CA TRP A 324 4.73 20.14 -14.33
C TRP A 324 4.89 21.65 -14.32
N ILE A 325 4.20 22.37 -15.21
CA ILE A 325 4.24 23.85 -15.27
C ILE A 325 3.78 24.43 -13.93
N MET A 326 2.64 23.97 -13.40
CA MET A 326 2.12 24.43 -12.12
C MET A 326 3.06 24.08 -10.97
N SER A 327 3.72 22.91 -10.99
CA SER A 327 4.71 22.54 -9.97
C SER A 327 5.91 23.48 -9.96
N PHE A 328 6.40 23.91 -11.13
CA PHE A 328 7.47 24.91 -11.22
C PHE A 328 7.02 26.29 -10.73
N ILE A 329 5.82 26.73 -11.09
CA ILE A 329 5.26 28.01 -10.61
C ILE A 329 5.16 27.99 -9.08
N VAL A 330 4.53 26.96 -8.51
CA VAL A 330 4.36 26.82 -7.07
C VAL A 330 5.71 26.73 -6.35
N THR A 331 6.66 25.96 -6.87
CA THR A 331 8.01 25.88 -6.28
C THR A 331 8.74 27.22 -6.32
N SER A 332 8.63 27.97 -7.43
CA SER A 332 9.20 29.31 -7.57
C SER A 332 8.60 30.29 -6.55
N LEU A 333 7.28 30.25 -6.36
CA LEU A 333 6.59 31.07 -5.36
C LEU A 333 7.09 30.76 -3.94
N PHE A 334 7.30 29.49 -3.60
CA PHE A 334 7.90 29.13 -2.31
C PHE A 334 9.33 29.67 -2.17
N TRP A 335 10.16 29.61 -3.21
CA TRP A 335 11.51 30.19 -3.14
C TRP A 335 11.52 31.71 -2.98
N GLN A 336 10.49 32.40 -3.49
CA GLN A 336 10.35 33.85 -3.34
C GLN A 336 9.77 34.28 -1.99
N MET A 337 8.89 33.47 -1.39
CA MET A 337 8.18 33.83 -0.16
C MET A 337 9.12 33.92 1.06
N ALA A 338 10.04 32.96 1.19
CA ALA A 338 11.02 32.92 2.29
C ALA A 338 12.16 31.96 1.93
N PRO A 339 13.36 32.13 2.52
CA PRO A 339 14.44 31.15 2.38
C PRO A 339 14.02 29.78 2.93
N ILE A 340 14.48 28.70 2.28
CA ILE A 340 14.30 27.31 2.71
C ILE A 340 15.68 26.78 3.11
N PRO A 341 15.90 26.29 4.35
CA PRO A 341 14.93 26.10 5.44
C PRO A 341 14.63 27.39 6.24
N SER A 342 13.42 27.49 6.81
CA SER A 342 13.04 28.58 7.73
C SER A 342 11.80 28.23 8.56
N GLN A 343 11.49 29.03 9.59
CA GLN A 343 10.29 28.85 10.43
C GLN A 343 8.98 29.11 9.67
N VAL A 344 9.04 29.82 8.52
CA VAL A 344 7.91 29.97 7.59
C VAL A 344 7.50 28.61 7.01
N TYR A 345 8.43 27.65 6.97
CA TYR A 345 8.21 26.27 6.54
C TYR A 345 8.44 25.29 7.71
N PRO A 346 7.46 25.08 8.60
CA PRO A 346 7.63 24.25 9.79
C PRO A 346 8.12 22.82 9.52
N ALA A 347 7.78 22.24 8.37
CA ALA A 347 8.27 20.93 7.96
C ALA A 347 9.80 20.88 7.80
N THR A 348 10.43 22.00 7.43
CA THR A 348 11.88 22.10 7.22
C THR A 348 12.66 22.15 8.54
N THR A 349 12.02 22.63 9.62
CA THR A 349 12.64 22.71 10.95
C THR A 349 12.32 21.50 11.83
N THR A 350 11.23 20.77 11.56
CA THR A 350 10.79 19.64 12.38
C THR A 350 10.90 18.29 11.67
N ILE A 351 10.31 18.15 10.48
CA ILE A 351 10.18 16.86 9.76
C ILE A 351 11.47 16.50 9.02
N TRP A 352 12.14 17.47 8.39
CA TRP A 352 13.37 17.20 7.62
C TRP A 352 14.52 16.70 8.50
N PRO A 353 14.84 17.29 9.67
CA PRO A 353 15.87 16.77 10.56
C PRO A 353 15.55 15.36 11.08
N GLU A 354 14.28 15.08 11.40
CA GLU A 354 13.84 13.74 11.81
C GLU A 354 14.01 12.73 10.67
N SER A 355 13.59 13.10 9.45
CA SER A 355 13.73 12.26 8.26
C SER A 355 15.20 11.99 7.94
N MET A 356 16.08 13.00 8.10
CA MET A 356 17.52 12.85 7.94
C MET A 356 18.11 11.91 9.00
N THR A 357 17.67 12.04 10.26
CA THR A 357 18.09 11.13 11.34
C THR A 357 17.69 9.69 11.04
N ARG A 358 16.44 9.46 10.59
CA ARG A 358 16.00 8.13 10.14
C ARG A 358 16.81 7.63 8.96
N PHE A 359 17.05 8.48 7.95
CA PHE A 359 17.82 8.12 6.76
C PHE A 359 19.25 7.68 7.12
N VAL A 360 19.94 8.46 7.96
CA VAL A 360 21.28 8.11 8.46
C VAL A 360 21.25 6.84 9.31
N PHE A 361 20.22 6.66 10.15
CA PHE A 361 20.03 5.44 10.94
C PHE A 361 19.91 4.21 10.02
N PHE A 362 19.06 4.27 8.99
CA PHE A 362 18.89 3.18 8.03
C PHE A 362 20.16 2.88 7.24
N MET A 363 20.86 3.91 6.78
CA MET A 363 22.11 3.76 6.05
C MET A 363 23.18 3.08 6.92
N LYS A 364 23.34 3.51 8.19
CA LYS A 364 24.33 2.94 9.12
C LYS A 364 23.99 1.51 9.58
N ASN A 365 22.72 1.23 9.81
CA ASN A 365 22.26 -0.07 10.31
C ASN A 365 21.83 -1.03 9.18
N PHE A 366 22.12 -0.69 7.92
CA PHE A 366 21.64 -1.40 6.73
C PHE A 366 21.79 -2.92 6.82
N ARG A 367 22.99 -3.41 7.19
CA ARG A 367 23.29 -4.85 7.28
C ARG A 367 22.66 -5.54 8.49
N HIS A 368 22.29 -4.79 9.53
CA HIS A 368 21.54 -5.32 10.67
C HIS A 368 20.03 -5.41 10.37
N ILE A 369 19.54 -4.52 9.50
CA ILE A 369 18.13 -4.46 9.10
C ILE A 369 17.83 -5.50 8.02
N TYR A 370 18.67 -5.57 6.99
CA TYR A 370 18.46 -6.45 5.84
C TYR A 370 19.37 -7.68 5.89
N LYS A 371 18.77 -8.83 6.23
CA LYS A 371 19.44 -10.10 6.50
C LYS A 371 19.09 -11.13 5.43
N PHE A 372 20.10 -11.67 4.75
CA PHE A 372 19.91 -12.64 3.67
C PHE A 372 19.22 -13.92 4.13
N GLU A 373 19.46 -14.36 5.36
CA GLU A 373 18.86 -15.56 5.94
C GLU A 373 17.34 -15.42 6.04
N LEU A 374 16.86 -14.27 6.53
CA LEU A 374 15.43 -13.99 6.64
C LEU A 374 14.77 -13.81 5.27
N ILE A 375 15.47 -13.18 4.32
CA ILE A 375 15.03 -13.11 2.91
C ILE A 375 14.90 -14.52 2.33
N GLY A 376 15.90 -15.39 2.55
CA GLY A 376 15.88 -16.78 2.09
C GLY A 376 14.73 -17.58 2.71
N ILE A 377 14.51 -17.45 4.02
CA ILE A 377 13.40 -18.12 4.72
C ILE A 377 12.05 -17.68 4.16
N GLY A 378 11.83 -16.36 4.03
CA GLY A 378 10.59 -15.82 3.46
C GLY A 378 10.36 -16.29 2.02
N PHE A 379 11.41 -16.30 1.21
CA PHE A 379 11.39 -16.77 -0.16
C PHE A 379 10.97 -18.24 -0.25
N VAL A 380 11.63 -19.12 0.52
CA VAL A 380 11.36 -20.56 0.49
C VAL A 380 9.95 -20.86 0.99
N ILE A 381 9.56 -20.31 2.15
CA ILE A 381 8.24 -20.57 2.74
C ILE A 381 7.13 -20.15 1.78
N MET A 382 7.19 -18.94 1.24
CA MET A 382 6.12 -18.45 0.38
C MET A 382 6.15 -19.05 -1.03
N SER A 383 7.32 -19.44 -1.55
CA SER A 383 7.40 -20.19 -2.81
C SER A 383 6.73 -21.56 -2.67
N ILE A 384 7.02 -22.28 -1.58
CA ILE A 384 6.41 -23.58 -1.28
C ILE A 384 4.90 -23.43 -1.07
N LEU A 385 4.45 -22.47 -0.26
CA LEU A 385 3.03 -22.23 -0.06
C LEU A 385 2.31 -21.85 -1.36
N THR A 386 2.94 -21.05 -2.23
CA THR A 386 2.38 -20.70 -3.54
C THR A 386 2.26 -21.94 -4.43
N LEU A 387 3.27 -22.80 -4.44
CA LEU A 387 3.24 -24.05 -5.20
C LEU A 387 2.18 -25.02 -4.65
N LEU A 388 2.16 -25.26 -3.34
CA LEU A 388 1.22 -26.18 -2.69
C LEU A 388 -0.23 -25.71 -2.81
N SER A 389 -0.51 -24.41 -2.63
CA SER A 389 -1.85 -23.84 -2.77
C SER A 389 -2.48 -24.03 -4.15
N SER A 390 -1.65 -24.42 -5.12
CA SER A 390 -2.07 -24.62 -6.49
C SER A 390 -2.29 -26.06 -6.90
N ILE A 391 -1.78 -27.00 -6.09
CA ILE A 391 -1.93 -28.44 -6.30
C ILE A 391 -2.97 -28.98 -5.33
N LEU A 392 -3.02 -28.42 -4.11
CA LEU A 392 -3.91 -28.82 -3.04
C LEU A 392 -4.99 -27.74 -2.79
N PRO A 393 -6.24 -28.15 -2.49
CA PRO A 393 -7.29 -27.22 -2.09
C PRO A 393 -7.05 -26.75 -0.64
N ILE A 394 -6.06 -25.89 -0.45
CA ILE A 394 -5.76 -25.31 0.87
C ILE A 394 -6.83 -24.25 1.19
N PRO A 395 -7.37 -24.20 2.43
CA PRO A 395 -8.34 -23.17 2.83
C PRO A 395 -7.74 -21.76 2.96
N LEU A 396 -6.47 -21.56 2.59
CA LEU A 396 -5.73 -20.30 2.64
C LEU A 396 -5.35 -19.84 1.23
N GLN A 397 -5.48 -18.53 0.97
CA GLN A 397 -5.17 -17.87 -0.29
C GLN A 397 -3.93 -17.00 -0.09
N VAL A 398 -2.90 -17.30 -0.89
CA VAL A 398 -1.55 -16.75 -0.71
C VAL A 398 -1.50 -15.24 -0.83
N MET A 399 -2.24 -14.64 -1.75
CA MET A 399 -2.22 -13.19 -1.92
C MET A 399 -2.85 -12.45 -0.73
N ALA A 400 -3.88 -13.01 -0.11
CA ALA A 400 -4.49 -12.51 1.11
C ALA A 400 -3.56 -12.72 2.32
N MET A 401 -2.76 -13.78 2.34
CA MET A 401 -1.70 -13.92 3.35
C MET A 401 -0.64 -12.83 3.19
N MET A 402 -0.19 -12.56 1.96
CA MET A 402 0.77 -11.48 1.68
C MET A 402 0.25 -10.11 2.15
N TRP A 403 -1.03 -9.83 1.94
CA TRP A 403 -1.65 -8.63 2.50
C TRP A 403 -1.74 -8.69 4.03
N GLY A 404 -2.13 -9.84 4.58
CA GLY A 404 -2.22 -10.09 6.02
C GLY A 404 -0.93 -9.87 6.78
N PHE A 405 0.23 -10.13 6.17
CA PHE A 405 1.53 -9.80 6.77
C PHE A 405 1.73 -8.31 7.03
N ASN A 406 1.04 -7.44 6.29
CA ASN A 406 1.09 -5.98 6.47
C ASN A 406 -0.01 -5.46 7.41
N LEU A 407 -0.95 -6.33 7.83
CA LEU A 407 -2.02 -5.97 8.75
C LEU A 407 -1.61 -6.29 10.17
N MET A 408 -1.63 -5.31 11.07
CA MET A 408 -1.53 -5.62 12.50
C MET A 408 -2.77 -6.40 12.98
N PRO A 409 -2.66 -7.21 14.06
CA PRO A 409 -3.73 -8.09 14.49
C PRO A 409 -5.06 -7.37 14.76
N TYR A 410 -5.03 -6.16 15.27
CA TYR A 410 -6.24 -5.37 15.51
C TYR A 410 -6.97 -4.93 14.23
N HIS A 411 -6.25 -4.65 13.14
CA HIS A 411 -6.86 -4.40 11.82
C HIS A 411 -7.41 -5.69 11.22
N ALA A 412 -6.67 -6.80 11.34
CA ALA A 412 -7.12 -8.10 10.86
C ALA A 412 -8.37 -8.59 11.60
N ASN A 413 -8.43 -8.39 12.92
CA ASN A 413 -9.61 -8.65 13.75
C ASN A 413 -10.80 -7.82 13.28
N ALA A 414 -10.62 -6.51 13.08
CA ALA A 414 -11.68 -5.63 12.62
C ALA A 414 -12.22 -6.04 11.23
N LEU A 415 -11.33 -6.41 10.29
CA LEU A 415 -11.71 -6.97 8.99
C LEU A 415 -12.52 -8.27 9.13
N ALA A 416 -12.09 -9.18 10.00
CA ALA A 416 -12.78 -10.44 10.23
C ALA A 416 -14.16 -10.24 10.89
N ILE A 417 -14.25 -9.37 11.90
CA ILE A 417 -15.50 -8.97 12.55
C ILE A 417 -16.43 -8.33 11.53
N GLY A 418 -15.93 -7.41 10.71
CA GLY A 418 -16.66 -6.77 9.62
C GLY A 418 -17.24 -7.79 8.66
N TRP A 419 -16.42 -8.73 8.19
CA TRP A 419 -16.89 -9.81 7.31
C TRP A 419 -17.98 -10.67 7.96
N LEU A 420 -17.82 -11.04 9.24
CA LEU A 420 -18.83 -11.79 9.98
C LEU A 420 -20.16 -11.02 10.11
N ILE A 421 -20.10 -9.72 10.42
CA ILE A 421 -21.28 -8.86 10.49
C ILE A 421 -21.97 -8.79 9.12
N GLY A 422 -21.21 -8.53 8.05
CA GLY A 422 -21.76 -8.47 6.70
C GLY A 422 -22.40 -9.80 6.28
N LYS A 423 -21.72 -10.91 6.54
CA LYS A 423 -22.13 -12.25 6.10
C LYS A 423 -23.26 -12.85 6.94
N ILE A 424 -23.23 -12.69 8.25
CA ILE A 424 -24.17 -13.36 9.17
C ILE A 424 -25.33 -12.45 9.53
N LEU A 425 -25.09 -11.16 9.80
CA LEU A 425 -26.14 -10.25 10.24
C LEU A 425 -26.84 -9.59 9.05
N PHE A 426 -26.07 -8.95 8.15
CA PHE A 426 -26.65 -8.15 7.08
C PHE A 426 -27.23 -9.00 5.94
N GLU A 427 -26.57 -10.07 5.51
CA GLU A 427 -27.17 -10.98 4.52
C GLU A 427 -28.46 -11.64 5.04
N LYS A 428 -28.52 -12.00 6.34
CA LYS A 428 -29.75 -12.58 6.93
C LYS A 428 -30.87 -11.55 7.06
N LYS A 429 -30.55 -10.31 7.45
CA LYS A 429 -31.55 -9.26 7.70
C LYS A 429 -32.11 -8.65 6.40
N PHE A 430 -31.26 -8.40 5.42
CA PHE A 430 -31.64 -7.69 4.19
C PHE A 430 -31.83 -8.60 2.98
N GLY A 431 -31.44 -9.87 3.10
CA GLY A 431 -31.40 -10.82 2.00
C GLY A 431 -30.11 -10.72 1.18
N LYS A 432 -29.67 -11.86 0.66
CA LYS A 432 -28.39 -12.01 -0.07
C LYS A 432 -28.31 -11.11 -1.31
N GLU A 433 -29.39 -10.99 -2.06
CA GLU A 433 -29.42 -10.21 -3.30
C GLU A 433 -29.27 -8.71 -3.00
N LYS A 434 -30.17 -8.15 -2.18
CA LYS A 434 -30.12 -6.73 -1.80
C LYS A 434 -28.80 -6.36 -1.13
N TRP A 435 -28.27 -7.20 -0.24
CA TRP A 435 -26.98 -6.91 0.40
C TRP A 435 -25.84 -6.85 -0.61
N ASN A 436 -25.77 -7.80 -1.56
CA ASN A 436 -24.71 -7.80 -2.55
C ASN A 436 -24.77 -6.61 -3.51
N THR A 437 -25.96 -6.11 -3.81
CA THR A 437 -26.14 -4.89 -4.62
C THR A 437 -25.67 -3.64 -3.87
N TYR A 438 -26.05 -3.46 -2.60
CA TYR A 438 -25.84 -2.19 -1.90
C TYR A 438 -24.59 -2.13 -1.01
N LYS A 439 -23.93 -3.25 -0.69
CA LYS A 439 -22.74 -3.24 0.19
C LYS A 439 -21.60 -2.35 -0.33
N ASN A 440 -21.44 -2.28 -1.66
CA ASN A 440 -20.43 -1.42 -2.30
C ASN A 440 -20.80 0.06 -2.16
N VAL A 441 -22.08 0.40 -2.28
CA VAL A 441 -22.62 1.76 -2.07
C VAL A 441 -22.42 2.20 -0.61
N VAL A 442 -22.66 1.29 0.35
CA VAL A 442 -22.40 1.53 1.78
C VAL A 442 -20.94 1.86 2.01
N LEU A 443 -20.02 1.05 1.46
CA LEU A 443 -18.58 1.27 1.62
C LEU A 443 -18.11 2.57 0.95
N ALA A 444 -18.64 2.89 -0.23
CA ALA A 444 -18.37 4.15 -0.92
C ALA A 444 -18.83 5.35 -0.08
N GLY A 445 -20.03 5.29 0.50
CA GLY A 445 -20.56 6.31 1.41
C GLY A 445 -19.70 6.44 2.67
N VAL A 446 -19.32 5.34 3.31
CA VAL A 446 -18.44 5.35 4.48
C VAL A 446 -17.09 6.00 4.17
N THR A 447 -16.49 5.65 3.03
CA THR A 447 -15.21 6.21 2.57
C THR A 447 -15.32 7.71 2.30
N CYS A 448 -16.41 8.14 1.68
CA CYS A 448 -16.70 9.56 1.45
C CYS A 448 -16.83 10.32 2.78
N GLY A 449 -17.64 9.82 3.71
CA GLY A 449 -17.82 10.46 5.03
C GLY A 449 -16.52 10.57 5.83
N TYR A 450 -15.69 9.53 5.82
CA TYR A 450 -14.36 9.55 6.44
C TYR A 450 -13.46 10.60 5.77
N GLY A 451 -13.44 10.64 4.43
CA GLY A 451 -12.67 11.61 3.65
C GLY A 451 -13.07 13.06 3.93
N VAL A 452 -14.37 13.34 4.10
CA VAL A 452 -14.87 14.67 4.48
C VAL A 452 -14.36 15.08 5.86
N VAL A 453 -14.45 14.21 6.88
CA VAL A 453 -13.94 14.51 8.22
C VAL A 453 -12.43 14.73 8.18
N ALA A 454 -11.68 13.90 7.45
CA ALA A 454 -10.24 14.04 7.31
C ALA A 454 -9.84 15.37 6.64
N ALA A 455 -10.55 15.76 5.58
CA ALA A 455 -10.32 17.03 4.89
C ALA A 455 -10.61 18.21 5.80
N VAL A 456 -11.78 18.22 6.46
CA VAL A 456 -12.17 19.31 7.39
C VAL A 456 -11.18 19.41 8.54
N ALA A 457 -10.80 18.30 9.16
CA ALA A 457 -9.83 18.28 10.26
C ALA A 457 -8.46 18.80 9.83
N ALA A 458 -7.97 18.39 8.66
CA ALA A 458 -6.72 18.88 8.08
C ALA A 458 -6.81 20.39 7.78
N THR A 459 -7.90 20.87 7.20
CA THR A 459 -8.11 22.29 6.91
C THR A 459 -8.16 23.13 8.20
N ILE A 460 -8.91 22.69 9.22
CA ILE A 460 -8.98 23.37 10.53
C ILE A 460 -7.58 23.46 11.16
N LEU A 461 -6.81 22.38 11.12
CA LEU A 461 -5.44 22.41 11.64
C LEU A 461 -4.56 23.38 10.84
N LEU A 462 -4.61 23.35 9.51
CA LEU A 462 -3.84 24.27 8.67
C LEU A 462 -4.18 25.72 8.98
N ILE A 463 -5.47 26.06 9.13
CA ILE A 463 -5.93 27.39 9.52
C ILE A 463 -5.42 27.74 10.92
N SER A 464 -5.56 26.83 11.89
CA SER A 464 -5.10 27.05 13.28
C SER A 464 -3.59 27.33 13.33
N ARG A 465 -2.79 26.59 12.56
CA ARG A 465 -1.34 26.80 12.44
C ARG A 465 -1.02 28.11 11.74
N ALA A 466 -1.72 28.45 10.67
CA ALA A 466 -1.54 29.73 9.97
C ALA A 466 -1.85 30.94 10.86
N LEU A 467 -2.94 30.87 11.64
CA LEU A 467 -3.34 31.92 12.58
C LEU A 467 -2.33 32.09 13.72
N TRP A 468 -1.73 31.01 14.21
CA TRP A 468 -0.65 31.08 15.20
C TRP A 468 0.57 31.86 14.69
N HIS A 469 0.92 31.69 13.42
CA HIS A 469 2.02 32.44 12.82
C HIS A 469 1.69 33.92 12.59
N THR A 470 0.42 34.29 12.40
CA THR A 470 0.02 35.71 12.30
C THR A 470 0.01 36.46 13.64
N VAL A 471 -0.11 35.75 14.77
CA VAL A 471 -0.11 36.38 16.12
C VAL A 471 1.31 36.52 16.68
N ALA A 472 2.26 35.68 16.26
CA ALA A 472 3.66 35.77 16.68
C ALA A 472 4.48 36.83 15.92
N SER A 473 3.85 37.58 15.01
CA SER A 473 4.45 38.67 14.23
C SER A 473 3.84 40.02 14.60
N TYR A 474 3.84 40.33 15.90
CA TYR A 474 3.71 41.69 16.44
C TYR A 474 4.62 41.87 17.64
#